data_AF-A0A654TV22-F1
#
_entry.id   AF-A0A654TV22-F1
#
_cell.length_a   1.000
_cell.length_b   1.000
_cell.length_c   1.000
_cell.angle_alpha   90.00
_cell.angle_beta   90.00
_cell.angle_gamma   90.00
#
_symmetry.space_group_name_H-M   'P 1'
#
loop_
_entity.id
_entity.type
_entity.pdbx_description
1 polymer ?
#
loop_
_entity_poly.entity_id
_entity_poly.type
_entity_poly.pdbx_seq_one_letter_code
_entity_poly.pdbx_strand_id
1 'polypeptide(L)'
;MPQDIAPNAVLTCAMRRLAHRFSGGFRSMYFPGAIAAVQGEAPLLDAEIPAANGVATARALARMYGAIANGGEIDGIRFLSRELVTGLTRNRRQVLPDRNLLVPLNFHLGYHGMPIGNVMPGFGHVGLGGSIGWTDPETGVAFALVHNRLLSPLVMTDHAGFVGIYHLIRQAAAQARKRGYQPVTPFGAPYSEPGAAAG
;
A
#
# COMPACT_ATOMS: atom_id res chain seq x y z
N MET A 1 -12.33 -7.08 -28.58
CA MET A 1 -13.40 -8.03 -28.21
C MET A 1 -12.88 -9.43 -28.49
N PRO A 2 -12.92 -10.41 -27.56
CA PRO A 2 -12.44 -11.74 -27.88
C PRO A 2 -13.43 -12.41 -28.83
N GLN A 3 -12.94 -12.78 -30.00
CA GLN A 3 -13.64 -13.52 -31.05
C GLN A 3 -14.07 -14.89 -30.53
N ASP A 4 -15.21 -15.39 -31.01
CA ASP A 4 -15.83 -16.66 -30.65
C ASP A 4 -14.84 -17.84 -30.72
N ILE A 5 -14.34 -18.26 -29.56
CA ILE A 5 -13.54 -19.48 -29.44
C ILE A 5 -14.52 -20.65 -29.27
N ALA A 6 -14.91 -21.21 -30.42
CA ALA A 6 -15.64 -22.47 -30.67
C ALA A 6 -17.17 -22.38 -30.95
N PRO A 7 -17.68 -23.11 -31.96
CA PRO A 7 -19.11 -23.16 -32.33
C PRO A 7 -19.99 -23.99 -31.36
N ASN A 8 -19.44 -24.46 -30.24
CA ASN A 8 -20.15 -25.34 -29.32
C ASN A 8 -20.64 -24.55 -28.10
N ALA A 9 -21.95 -24.28 -28.06
CA ALA A 9 -22.60 -23.52 -26.99
C ALA A 9 -22.35 -24.06 -25.57
N VAL A 10 -22.18 -25.38 -25.41
CA VAL A 10 -21.87 -26.00 -24.11
C VAL A 10 -20.42 -25.73 -23.72
N LEU A 11 -19.49 -25.84 -24.67
CA LEU A 11 -18.08 -25.54 -24.45
C LEU A 11 -17.89 -24.05 -24.15
N THR A 12 -18.55 -23.16 -24.89
CA THR A 12 -18.53 -21.71 -24.66
C THR A 12 -19.14 -21.34 -23.31
N CYS A 13 -20.24 -21.98 -22.91
CA CYS A 13 -20.84 -21.79 -21.59
C CYS A 13 -19.91 -22.27 -20.46
N ALA A 14 -19.30 -23.44 -20.61
CA ALA A 14 -18.35 -24.00 -19.65
C ALA A 14 -17.09 -23.12 -19.53
N MET A 15 -16.51 -22.70 -20.65
CA MET A 15 -15.38 -21.77 -20.70
C MET A 15 -15.74 -20.42 -20.09
N ARG A 16 -16.93 -19.88 -20.36
CA ARG A 16 -17.42 -18.63 -19.77
C ARG A 16 -17.63 -18.78 -18.25
N ARG A 17 -18.18 -19.88 -17.76
CA ARG A 17 -18.28 -20.17 -16.32
C ARG A 17 -16.90 -20.28 -15.65
N LEU A 18 -15.97 -20.97 -16.30
CA LEU A 18 -14.59 -21.11 -15.83
C LEU A 18 -13.90 -19.75 -15.77
N ALA A 19 -13.97 -18.98 -16.86
CA ALA A 19 -13.47 -17.62 -16.94
C ALA A 19 -14.11 -16.72 -15.89
N HIS A 20 -15.43 -16.77 -15.67
CA HIS A 20 -16.12 -16.01 -14.62
C HIS A 20 -15.63 -16.36 -13.22
N ARG A 21 -15.36 -17.65 -12.95
CA ARG A 21 -14.85 -18.12 -11.66
C ARG A 21 -13.43 -17.60 -11.37
N PHE A 22 -12.59 -17.47 -12.39
CA PHE A 22 -11.22 -16.96 -12.26
C PHE A 22 -11.09 -15.43 -12.40
N SER A 23 -12.08 -14.76 -12.99
CA SER A 23 -12.05 -13.30 -13.18
C SER A 23 -12.67 -12.51 -12.04
N GLY A 24 -13.07 -13.14 -10.93
CA GLY A 24 -13.58 -12.46 -9.75
C GLY A 24 -12.62 -11.41 -9.19
N GLY A 25 -11.36 -11.79 -8.96
CA GLY A 25 -10.30 -10.88 -8.49
C GLY A 25 -9.98 -9.77 -9.49
N PHE A 26 -9.91 -10.11 -10.79
CA PHE A 26 -9.66 -9.08 -11.81
C PHE A 26 -10.81 -8.08 -11.93
N ARG A 27 -12.06 -8.54 -11.90
CA ARG A 27 -13.24 -7.67 -11.95
C ARG A 27 -13.46 -6.86 -10.67
N SER A 28 -12.98 -7.33 -9.51
CA SER A 28 -13.04 -6.52 -8.28
C SER A 28 -12.02 -5.38 -8.28
N MET A 29 -10.92 -5.52 -9.02
CA MET A 29 -9.91 -4.47 -9.19
C MET A 29 -10.19 -3.54 -10.38
N TYR A 30 -10.67 -4.08 -11.51
CA TYR A 30 -10.86 -3.37 -12.77
C TYR A 30 -12.34 -3.34 -13.19
N PHE A 31 -13.18 -2.72 -12.36
CA PHE A 31 -14.60 -2.49 -12.69
C PHE A 31 -14.77 -1.17 -13.48
N PRO A 32 -15.88 -1.00 -14.24
CA PRO A 32 -16.04 0.14 -15.16
C PRO A 32 -15.81 1.52 -14.51
N GLY A 33 -16.29 1.74 -13.29
CA GLY A 33 -16.08 3.00 -12.58
C GLY A 33 -14.61 3.30 -12.27
N ALA A 34 -13.82 2.29 -11.86
CA ALA A 34 -12.39 2.45 -11.63
C ALA A 34 -11.62 2.71 -12.94
N ILE A 35 -12.01 2.04 -14.02
CA ILE A 35 -11.41 2.25 -15.35
C ILE A 35 -11.71 3.67 -15.85
N ALA A 36 -12.97 4.10 -15.79
CA ALA A 36 -13.40 5.45 -16.18
C ALA A 36 -12.66 6.54 -15.39
N ALA A 37 -12.50 6.35 -14.07
CA ALA A 37 -11.70 7.23 -13.23
C ALA A 37 -10.23 7.35 -13.67
N VAL A 38 -9.57 6.23 -13.96
CA VAL A 38 -8.16 6.24 -14.43
C VAL A 38 -8.04 6.85 -15.82
N GLN A 39 -9.05 6.70 -16.67
CA GLN A 39 -9.11 7.29 -18.02
C GLN A 39 -9.45 8.80 -18.02
N GLY A 40 -9.76 9.38 -16.85
CA GLY A 40 -10.13 10.78 -16.71
C GLY A 40 -11.58 11.09 -17.11
N GLU A 41 -12.41 10.06 -17.29
CA GLU A 41 -13.85 10.21 -17.57
C GLU A 41 -14.66 10.54 -16.30
N ALA A 42 -14.08 10.30 -15.12
CA ALA A 42 -14.60 10.73 -13.84
C ALA A 42 -13.56 11.59 -13.10
N PRO A 43 -13.99 12.61 -12.32
CA PRO A 43 -13.09 13.53 -11.63
C PRO A 43 -12.40 12.83 -10.44
N LEU A 44 -11.38 12.01 -10.74
CA LEU A 44 -10.72 11.15 -9.75
C LEU A 44 -10.07 11.94 -8.62
N LEU A 45 -9.55 13.14 -8.88
CA LEU A 45 -8.89 13.96 -7.86
C LEU A 45 -9.87 14.84 -7.06
N ASP A 46 -11.09 15.05 -7.58
CA ASP A 46 -12.09 15.89 -6.91
C ASP A 46 -13.10 15.06 -6.10
N ALA A 47 -13.07 13.73 -6.25
CA ALA A 47 -13.88 12.82 -5.46
C ALA A 47 -13.18 12.40 -4.15
N GLU A 48 -13.94 11.93 -3.16
CA GLU A 48 -13.40 11.28 -1.97
C GLU A 48 -13.51 9.75 -2.11
N ILE A 49 -12.41 9.09 -2.47
CA ILE A 49 -12.37 7.62 -2.66
C ILE A 49 -11.21 7.06 -1.83
N PRO A 50 -11.38 6.91 -0.49
CA PRO A 50 -10.29 6.54 0.42
C PRO A 50 -9.57 5.23 0.09
N ALA A 51 -10.20 4.36 -0.69
CA ALA A 51 -9.62 3.11 -1.16
C ALA A 51 -8.65 3.24 -2.35
N ALA A 52 -8.63 4.36 -3.08
CA ALA A 52 -7.97 4.42 -4.39
C ALA A 52 -7.31 5.75 -4.78
N ASN A 53 -7.82 6.90 -4.33
CA ASN A 53 -7.43 8.19 -4.95
C ASN A 53 -6.63 9.14 -4.04
N GLY A 54 -6.13 8.66 -2.90
CA GLY A 54 -5.29 9.46 -2.02
C GLY A 54 -3.99 9.88 -2.72
N VAL A 55 -3.68 11.19 -2.71
CA VAL A 55 -2.42 11.75 -3.25
C VAL A 55 -1.54 12.18 -2.08
N ALA A 56 -0.34 11.62 -2.01
CA ALA A 56 0.62 11.96 -0.96
C ALA A 56 2.06 11.90 -1.49
N THR A 57 2.93 12.74 -0.92
CA THR A 57 4.38 12.57 -1.09
C THR A 57 4.89 11.43 -0.22
N ALA A 58 6.00 10.79 -0.60
CA ALA A 58 6.63 9.76 0.23
C ALA A 58 6.95 10.28 1.64
N ARG A 59 7.33 11.55 1.77
CA ARG A 59 7.61 12.17 3.08
C ARG A 59 6.37 12.30 3.95
N ALA A 60 5.26 12.79 3.39
CA ALA A 60 4.00 12.93 4.11
C ALA A 60 3.51 11.55 4.58
N LEU A 61 3.55 10.56 3.69
CA LEU A 61 3.14 9.20 4.00
C LEU A 61 4.06 8.56 5.07
N ALA A 62 5.37 8.74 4.97
CA ALA A 62 6.33 8.25 5.97
C ALA A 62 6.14 8.94 7.35
N ARG A 63 5.80 10.23 7.40
CA ARG A 63 5.47 10.92 8.66
C ARG A 63 4.20 10.37 9.30
N MET A 64 3.16 10.11 8.50
CA MET A 64 1.93 9.49 8.99
C MET A 64 2.22 8.12 9.63
N TYR A 65 2.95 7.25 8.94
CA TYR A 65 3.38 5.96 9.49
C TYR A 65 4.39 6.10 10.64
N GLY A 66 5.17 7.18 10.66
CA GLY A 66 6.09 7.53 11.74
C GLY A 66 5.39 7.85 13.06
N ALA A 67 4.22 8.50 13.00
CA ALA A 67 3.38 8.67 14.19
C ALA A 67 2.96 7.31 14.77
N ILE A 68 2.58 6.35 13.92
CA ILE A 68 2.25 4.98 14.35
C ILE A 68 3.48 4.28 14.93
N ALA A 69 4.64 4.38 14.24
CA ALA A 69 5.90 3.78 14.69
C ALA A 69 6.33 4.28 16.08
N ASN A 70 6.00 5.52 16.40
CA ASN A 70 6.34 6.17 17.67
C ASN A 70 5.19 6.14 18.69
N GLY A 71 4.33 5.11 18.64
CA GLY A 71 3.28 4.90 19.66
C GLY A 71 2.11 5.89 19.57
N GLY A 72 1.87 6.44 18.39
CA GLY A 72 0.74 7.31 18.08
C GLY A 72 1.04 8.81 18.17
N GLU A 73 2.32 9.19 18.23
CA GLU A 73 2.75 10.57 18.47
C GLU A 73 3.93 10.94 17.57
N ILE A 74 3.92 12.15 17.03
CA ILE A 74 5.06 12.71 16.29
C ILE A 74 5.13 14.22 16.56
N ASP A 75 6.33 14.76 16.72
CA ASP A 75 6.58 16.18 17.04
C ASP A 75 5.76 16.72 18.22
N GLY A 76 5.57 15.89 19.26
CA GLY A 76 4.79 16.23 20.46
C GLY A 76 3.27 16.24 20.26
N ILE A 77 2.76 15.90 19.07
CA ILE A 77 1.33 15.81 18.79
C ILE A 77 0.89 14.35 18.80
N ARG A 78 -0.08 14.03 19.67
CA ARG A 78 -0.68 12.69 19.76
C ARG A 78 -1.88 12.58 18.81
N PHE A 79 -1.77 11.69 17.83
CA PHE A 79 -2.84 11.33 16.91
C PHE A 79 -3.57 10.06 17.32
N LEU A 80 -2.85 9.10 17.92
CA LEU A 80 -3.39 7.82 18.40
C LEU A 80 -2.94 7.54 19.83
N SER A 81 -3.78 6.82 20.57
CA SER A 81 -3.37 6.29 21.88
C SER A 81 -2.38 5.12 21.70
N ARG A 82 -1.55 4.87 22.72
CA ARG A 82 -0.61 3.73 22.70
C ARG A 82 -1.35 2.40 22.64
N GLU A 83 -2.52 2.33 23.25
CA GLU A 83 -3.41 1.17 23.25
C GLU A 83 -3.92 0.89 21.83
N LEU A 84 -4.33 1.93 21.08
CA LEU A 84 -4.75 1.80 19.69
C LEU A 84 -3.59 1.29 18.81
N VAL A 85 -2.39 1.87 18.93
CA VAL A 85 -1.21 1.42 18.17
C VAL A 85 -0.85 -0.04 18.50
N THR A 86 -0.94 -0.42 19.77
CA THR A 86 -0.77 -1.81 20.20
C THR A 86 -1.84 -2.71 19.57
N GLY A 87 -3.08 -2.23 19.49
CA GLY A 87 -4.19 -2.89 18.81
C GLY A 87 -3.92 -3.13 17.32
N LEU A 88 -3.30 -2.19 16.62
CA LEU A 88 -2.90 -2.34 15.21
C LEU A 88 -1.80 -3.40 15.01
N THR A 89 -0.93 -3.60 16.00
CA THR A 89 0.20 -4.54 15.91
C THR A 89 -0.21 -5.99 16.21
N ARG A 90 -1.27 -6.17 17.01
CA ARG A 90 -1.75 -7.50 17.45
C ARG A 90 -2.56 -8.20 16.36
N ASN A 91 -1.88 -8.72 15.33
CA ASN A 91 -2.53 -9.59 14.38
C ASN A 91 -2.62 -11.03 14.92
N ARG A 92 -3.85 -11.47 15.23
CA ARG A 92 -4.15 -12.84 15.72
C ARG A 92 -4.78 -13.74 14.65
N ARG A 93 -4.87 -13.31 13.39
CA ARG A 93 -5.63 -14.05 12.37
C ARG A 93 -4.74 -15.02 11.62
N GLN A 94 -5.33 -16.17 11.26
CA GLN A 94 -4.69 -17.14 10.40
C GLN A 94 -4.34 -16.49 9.06
N VAL A 95 -3.10 -16.68 8.63
CA VAL A 95 -2.62 -16.24 7.35
C VAL A 95 -3.12 -17.23 6.30
N LEU A 96 -4.24 -16.91 5.67
CA LEU A 96 -4.79 -17.66 4.54
C LEU A 96 -4.56 -16.86 3.25
N PRO A 97 -4.42 -17.54 2.09
CA PRO A 97 -4.42 -16.86 0.81
C PRO A 97 -5.67 -15.99 0.66
N ASP A 98 -5.47 -14.71 0.34
CA ASP A 98 -6.59 -13.83 0.05
C ASP A 98 -7.35 -14.35 -1.18
N ARG A 99 -8.69 -14.29 -1.16
CA ARG A 99 -9.51 -14.87 -2.23
C ARG A 99 -9.46 -14.09 -3.55
N ASN A 100 -8.98 -12.84 -3.52
CA ASN A 100 -8.81 -12.01 -4.70
C ASN A 100 -7.35 -11.95 -5.15
N LEU A 101 -6.43 -11.65 -4.22
CA LEU A 101 -5.01 -11.46 -4.50
C LEU A 101 -4.23 -12.78 -4.54
N LEU A 102 -4.78 -13.86 -3.99
CA LEU A 102 -4.19 -15.20 -3.90
C LEU A 102 -2.86 -15.27 -3.13
N VAL A 103 -2.40 -14.13 -2.60
CA VAL A 103 -1.24 -14.02 -1.72
C VAL A 103 -1.67 -14.07 -0.26
N PRO A 104 -0.90 -14.73 0.60
CA PRO A 104 -1.16 -14.74 2.04
C PRO A 104 -0.78 -13.38 2.63
N LEU A 105 -1.76 -12.51 2.86
CA LEU A 105 -1.58 -11.22 3.55
C LEU A 105 -2.28 -11.28 4.90
N ASN A 106 -1.62 -10.84 5.97
CA ASN A 106 -2.21 -10.82 7.30
C ASN A 106 -2.95 -9.47 7.49
N PHE A 107 -4.13 -9.36 6.88
CA PHE A 107 -4.97 -8.17 7.03
C PHE A 107 -5.47 -8.01 8.47
N HIS A 108 -5.37 -6.80 9.01
CA HIS A 108 -5.86 -6.43 10.33
C HIS A 108 -6.19 -4.93 10.39
N LEU A 109 -7.43 -4.60 10.73
CA LEU A 109 -7.92 -3.22 10.90
C LEU A 109 -7.54 -2.26 9.76
N GLY A 110 -7.60 -2.74 8.51
CA GLY A 110 -7.32 -1.94 7.31
C GLY A 110 -5.85 -1.95 6.85
N TYR A 111 -4.92 -2.51 7.62
CA TYR A 111 -3.53 -2.71 7.23
C TYR A 111 -3.25 -4.16 6.87
N HIS A 112 -2.13 -4.41 6.21
CA HIS A 112 -1.56 -5.75 6.03
C HIS A 112 -0.06 -5.74 6.32
N GLY A 113 0.42 -6.86 6.85
CA GLY A 113 1.82 -7.24 6.87
C GLY A 113 2.10 -8.33 5.83
N MET A 114 3.36 -8.79 5.78
CA MET A 114 3.77 -9.92 4.95
C MET A 114 4.25 -11.08 5.83
N PRO A 115 3.72 -12.30 5.66
CA PRO A 115 4.03 -13.46 6.50
C PRO A 115 5.36 -14.13 6.09
N ILE A 116 6.40 -13.33 5.83
CA ILE A 116 7.74 -13.79 5.42
C ILE A 116 8.74 -13.73 6.59
N GLY A 117 8.24 -13.89 7.82
CA GLY A 117 9.04 -13.81 9.05
C GLY A 117 9.68 -12.44 9.25
N ASN A 118 10.88 -12.43 9.87
CA ASN A 118 11.62 -11.20 10.20
C ASN A 118 12.25 -10.48 9.00
N VAL A 119 12.01 -10.97 7.79
CA VAL A 119 12.43 -10.30 6.54
C VAL A 119 11.69 -8.98 6.38
N MET A 120 10.41 -8.94 6.75
CA MET A 120 9.57 -7.74 6.67
C MET A 120 8.65 -7.60 7.88
N PRO A 121 9.20 -7.27 9.06
CA PRO A 121 8.40 -6.99 10.24
C PRO A 121 7.61 -5.70 10.05
N GLY A 122 6.55 -5.57 10.85
CA GLY A 122 5.65 -4.44 10.77
C GLY A 122 4.46 -4.67 9.84
N PHE A 123 3.79 -3.59 9.51
CA PHE A 123 2.57 -3.58 8.72
C PHE A 123 2.42 -2.25 7.99
N GLY A 124 1.52 -2.22 7.00
CA GLY A 124 1.26 -1.04 6.22
C GLY A 124 0.20 -1.27 5.17
N HIS A 125 0.32 -0.59 4.03
CA HIS A 125 -0.54 -0.83 2.88
C HIS A 125 0.22 -0.61 1.58
N VAL A 126 0.19 -1.62 0.72
CA VAL A 126 0.68 -1.58 -0.67
C VAL A 126 -0.45 -1.11 -1.58
N GLY A 127 -0.21 -0.04 -2.34
CA GLY A 127 -1.10 0.47 -3.36
C GLY A 127 -0.87 -0.22 -4.71
N LEU A 128 -1.88 -0.15 -5.58
CA LEU A 128 -1.78 -0.66 -6.94
C LEU A 128 -0.59 0.01 -7.66
N GLY A 129 0.25 -0.81 -8.31
CA GLY A 129 1.46 -0.37 -9.00
C GLY A 129 2.75 -0.43 -8.17
N GLY A 130 2.68 -0.45 -6.83
CA GLY A 130 3.85 -0.66 -5.97
C GLY A 130 4.21 0.48 -5.00
N SER A 131 3.47 1.59 -5.00
CA SER A 131 3.58 2.59 -3.94
C SER A 131 3.21 1.96 -2.59
N ILE A 132 3.90 2.32 -1.52
CA ILE A 132 3.69 1.71 -0.21
C ILE A 132 4.00 2.71 0.92
N GLY A 133 3.25 2.59 2.02
CA GLY A 133 3.69 3.07 3.32
C GLY A 133 3.71 1.92 4.33
N TRP A 134 4.73 1.90 5.19
CA TRP A 134 5.01 0.80 6.11
C TRP A 134 5.56 1.30 7.44
N THR A 135 5.26 0.57 8.52
CA THR A 135 5.69 0.89 9.87
C THR A 135 6.03 -0.37 10.66
N ASP A 136 7.07 -0.28 11.48
CA ASP A 136 7.45 -1.26 12.48
C ASP A 136 7.59 -0.57 13.83
N PRO A 137 6.52 -0.60 14.67
CA PRO A 137 6.53 0.02 15.98
C PRO A 137 7.54 -0.60 16.97
N GLU A 138 7.96 -1.86 16.77
CA GLU A 138 8.96 -2.48 17.66
C GLU A 138 10.33 -1.82 17.47
N THR A 139 10.69 -1.52 16.22
CA THR A 139 11.94 -0.82 15.92
C THR A 139 11.77 0.69 15.86
N GLY A 140 10.54 1.22 15.82
CA GLY A 140 10.27 2.65 15.64
C GLY A 140 10.65 3.16 14.24
N VAL A 141 10.63 2.29 13.24
CA VAL A 141 10.95 2.62 11.85
C VAL A 141 9.66 2.78 11.06
N ALA A 142 9.59 3.82 10.24
CA ALA A 142 8.56 3.98 9.22
C ALA A 142 9.20 4.43 7.92
N PHE A 143 8.62 4.02 6.79
CA PHE A 143 9.05 4.48 5.48
C PHE A 143 7.90 4.45 4.48
N ALA A 144 8.10 5.14 3.36
CA ALA A 144 7.21 5.10 2.24
C ALA A 144 7.99 5.19 0.92
N LEU A 145 7.45 4.52 -0.10
CA LEU A 145 7.88 4.61 -1.48
C LEU A 145 6.68 5.09 -2.30
N VAL A 146 6.86 6.15 -3.06
CA VAL A 146 5.83 6.68 -3.95
C VAL A 146 6.46 6.85 -5.32
N HIS A 147 5.80 6.33 -6.35
CA HIS A 147 6.25 6.42 -7.73
C HIS A 147 5.06 6.50 -8.69
N ASN A 148 5.32 6.86 -9.95
CA ASN A 148 4.31 7.03 -10.99
C ASN A 148 4.25 5.86 -12.01
N ARG A 149 4.89 4.72 -11.72
CA ARG A 149 4.87 3.51 -12.56
C ARG A 149 3.69 2.60 -12.19
N LEU A 150 2.51 2.82 -12.78
CA LEU A 150 1.26 2.13 -12.40
C LEU A 150 1.18 0.66 -12.87
N LEU A 151 1.79 0.33 -14.00
CA LEU A 151 1.69 -0.98 -14.65
C LEU A 151 3.06 -1.41 -15.17
N SER A 152 3.81 -2.07 -14.30
CA SER A 152 5.12 -2.61 -14.61
C SER A 152 4.99 -4.13 -14.82
N PRO A 153 5.49 -4.72 -15.92
CA PRO A 153 5.65 -6.18 -16.00
C PRO A 153 6.61 -6.69 -14.91
N LEU A 154 7.35 -5.77 -14.28
CA LEU A 154 8.27 -6.02 -13.19
C LEU A 154 7.62 -5.85 -11.82
N VAL A 155 6.29 -5.74 -11.70
CA VAL A 155 5.63 -5.47 -10.41
C VAL A 155 6.11 -6.42 -9.31
N MET A 156 6.26 -7.72 -9.59
CA MET A 156 6.76 -8.68 -8.60
C MET A 156 8.23 -8.42 -8.20
N THR A 157 9.08 -8.07 -9.17
CA THR A 157 10.46 -7.64 -8.91
C THR A 157 10.54 -6.30 -8.18
N ASP A 158 9.62 -5.37 -8.46
CA ASP A 158 9.51 -4.08 -7.78
C ASP A 158 9.17 -4.29 -6.29
N HIS A 159 8.27 -5.23 -5.99
CA HIS A 159 7.95 -5.65 -4.61
C HIS A 159 9.14 -6.36 -3.94
N ALA A 160 9.91 -7.17 -4.65
CA ALA A 160 11.14 -7.76 -4.10
C ALA A 160 12.22 -6.69 -3.80
N GLY A 161 12.36 -5.70 -4.68
CA GLY A 161 13.22 -4.54 -4.46
C GLY A 161 12.84 -3.78 -3.18
N PHE A 162 11.54 -3.65 -2.91
CA PHE A 162 11.01 -3.06 -1.68
C PHE A 162 11.46 -3.82 -0.42
N VAL A 163 11.43 -5.16 -0.43
CA VAL A 163 11.96 -5.98 0.68
C VAL A 163 13.44 -5.68 0.94
N GLY A 164 14.23 -5.58 -0.14
CA GLY A 164 15.64 -5.21 -0.07
C GLY A 164 15.88 -3.81 0.49
N ILE A 165 15.15 -2.81 0.00
CA ILE A 165 15.23 -1.42 0.47
C ILE A 165 14.87 -1.34 1.96
N TYR A 166 13.81 -2.03 2.39
CA TYR A 166 13.40 -2.03 3.79
C TYR A 166 14.48 -2.62 4.70
N HIS A 167 15.09 -3.73 4.27
CA HIS A 167 16.21 -4.33 5.00
C HIS A 167 17.36 -3.33 5.20
N LEU A 168 17.74 -2.60 4.14
CA LEU A 168 18.78 -1.57 4.20
C LEU A 168 18.38 -0.40 5.11
N ILE A 169 17.13 0.05 5.06
CA ILE A 169 16.61 1.11 5.95
C ILE A 169 16.73 0.68 7.41
N ARG A 170 16.34 -0.55 7.75
CA ARG A 170 16.45 -1.07 9.12
C ARG A 170 17.90 -1.16 9.59
N GLN A 171 18.81 -1.63 8.73
CA GLN A 171 20.24 -1.66 9.03
C GLN A 171 20.80 -0.24 9.27
N ALA A 172 20.46 0.71 8.40
CA ALA A 172 20.87 2.10 8.53
C ALA A 172 20.34 2.74 9.81
N ALA A 173 19.05 2.51 10.14
CA ALA A 173 18.44 3.01 11.38
C ALA A 173 19.13 2.43 12.63
N ALA A 174 19.44 1.13 12.63
CA ALA A 174 20.16 0.49 13.73
C ALA A 174 21.59 1.06 13.88
N GLN A 175 22.29 1.32 12.78
CA GLN A 175 23.63 1.90 12.80
C GLN A 175 23.60 3.37 13.25
N ALA A 176 22.63 4.15 12.78
CA ALA A 176 22.40 5.54 13.18
C ALA A 176 22.14 5.66 14.69
N ARG A 177 21.38 4.74 15.29
CA ARG A 177 21.18 4.70 16.76
C ARG A 177 22.47 4.46 17.53
N LYS A 178 23.39 3.66 17.00
CA LYS A 178 24.68 3.37 17.65
C LYS A 178 25.69 4.51 17.49
N ARG A 179 25.68 5.18 16.34
CA ARG A 179 26.68 6.21 15.98
C ARG A 179 26.21 7.64 16.23
N GLY A 180 24.94 7.82 16.60
CA GLY A 180 24.28 9.12 16.57
C GLY A 180 23.76 9.45 15.16
N TYR A 181 22.77 10.32 15.12
CA TYR A 181 22.17 10.80 13.88
C TYR A 181 21.78 12.26 14.01
N GLN A 182 21.75 12.96 12.88
CA GLN A 182 21.15 14.28 12.79
C GLN A 182 19.81 14.15 12.08
N PRO A 183 18.70 14.62 12.68
CA PRO A 183 17.42 14.67 12.00
C PRO A 183 17.53 15.55 10.75
N VAL A 184 17.03 15.03 9.64
CA VAL A 184 17.01 15.76 8.37
C VAL A 184 15.58 16.10 8.02
N THR A 185 15.13 17.24 8.55
CA THR A 185 13.84 17.86 8.26
C THR A 185 13.78 18.73 7.00
N PRO A 186 14.86 19.32 6.46
CA PRO A 186 14.75 20.35 5.41
C PRO A 186 14.69 19.82 3.97
N PHE A 187 14.96 18.53 3.71
CA PHE A 187 14.81 18.00 2.35
C PHE A 187 13.34 17.69 2.04
N GLY A 188 12.95 17.74 0.77
CA GLY A 188 11.57 17.54 0.28
C GLY A 188 10.84 18.85 -0.01
N ALA A 189 9.84 18.82 -0.89
CA ALA A 189 9.04 20.00 -1.17
C ALA A 189 8.35 20.47 0.13
N PRO A 190 8.51 21.74 0.55
CA PRO A 190 7.72 22.27 1.65
C PRO A 190 6.24 22.16 1.29
N TYR A 191 5.38 21.91 2.28
CA TYR A 191 3.95 22.16 2.11
C TYR A 191 3.81 23.65 1.87
N SER A 192 3.55 24.03 0.62
CA SER A 192 3.15 25.39 0.28
C SER A 192 1.67 25.46 0.63
N GLU A 193 1.24 26.48 1.39
CA GLU A 193 -0.19 26.72 1.50
C GLU A 193 -0.75 26.84 0.08
N PRO A 194 -1.84 26.12 -0.26
CA PRO A 194 -2.47 26.34 -1.53
C PRO A 194 -2.90 27.81 -1.57
N GLY A 195 -2.23 28.61 -2.42
CA GLY A 195 -2.86 29.82 -2.93
C GLY A 195 -4.23 29.42 -3.47
N ALA A 196 -5.24 30.26 -3.25
CA ALA A 196 -6.63 30.01 -3.64
C ALA A 196 -6.68 29.20 -4.93
N ALA A 197 -7.15 27.95 -4.84
CA ALA A 197 -7.24 27.07 -6.00
C ALA A 197 -7.96 27.85 -7.11
N ALA A 198 -7.25 28.11 -8.21
CA ALA A 198 -7.83 28.82 -9.31
C ALA A 198 -8.78 27.88 -10.04
N GLY A 199 -10.08 28.08 -9.81
CA GLY A 199 -11.17 27.62 -10.67
C GLY A 199 -11.61 26.18 -10.47
#